data_AF-A0A2J4G9G2-F1
#
_entry.id   AF-A0A2J4G9G2-F1
#
_cell.length_a   1.000
_cell.length_b   1.000
_cell.length_c   1.000
_cell.angle_alpha   90.00
_cell.angle_beta   90.00
_cell.angle_gamma   90.00
#
_symmetry.space_group_name_H-M   'P 1'
#
loop_
_entity.id
_entity.type
_entity.pdbx_description
1 polymer ?
#
loop_
_entity_poly.entity_id
_entity_poly.type
_entity_poly.pdbx_seq_one_letter_code
_entity_poly.pdbx_strand_id
1 'polypeptide(L)'
;MSSNLRFIYAAREYEGSLMPSPATTLFLVTSVGLLAGALVVLLALILERGPEGRFKRVRYEAGNPPSGEAKTRLPFQYYGYVILYLGFEPLVVLLYLLPFSSSKASLIPVASVLALLLPVVAWGVAMSDKIEDWRI
;
A
#
# COMPACT_ATOMS: atom_id res chain seq x y z
N MET A 1 -28.61 -43.93 -10.60
CA MET A 1 -28.14 -42.56 -10.93
C MET A 1 -27.94 -41.67 -9.70
N SER A 2 -28.52 -41.98 -8.53
CA SER A 2 -28.40 -41.18 -7.30
C SER A 2 -27.10 -41.42 -6.49
N SER A 3 -26.43 -42.56 -6.65
CA SER A 3 -25.20 -42.90 -5.93
C SER A 3 -24.00 -42.06 -6.39
N ASN A 4 -23.87 -41.83 -7.69
CA ASN A 4 -22.77 -41.04 -8.27
C ASN A 4 -22.82 -39.58 -7.83
N LEU A 5 -24.03 -39.00 -7.70
CA LEU A 5 -24.21 -37.64 -7.20
C LEU A 5 -23.75 -37.52 -5.75
N ARG A 6 -24.11 -38.47 -4.88
CA ARG A 6 -23.67 -38.46 -3.47
C ARG A 6 -22.15 -38.55 -3.32
N PHE A 7 -21.49 -39.36 -4.17
CA PHE A 7 -20.03 -39.45 -4.19
C PHE A 7 -19.38 -38.12 -4.61
N ILE A 8 -19.92 -37.45 -5.63
CA ILE A 8 -19.43 -36.15 -6.10
C ILE A 8 -19.62 -35.06 -5.03
N TYR A 9 -20.77 -35.02 -4.35
CA TYR A 9 -21.00 -34.06 -3.26
C TYR A 9 -20.09 -34.32 -2.07
N ALA A 10 -19.93 -35.58 -1.66
CA ALA A 10 -19.04 -35.96 -0.57
C ALA A 10 -17.57 -35.63 -0.89
N ALA A 11 -17.12 -35.85 -2.13
CA ALA A 11 -15.78 -35.49 -2.57
C ALA A 11 -15.56 -33.97 -2.55
N ARG A 12 -16.54 -33.18 -2.99
CA ARG A 12 -16.47 -31.71 -2.98
C ARG A 12 -16.48 -31.12 -1.57
N GLU A 13 -17.23 -31.73 -0.65
CA GLU A 13 -17.28 -31.33 0.76
C GLU A 13 -15.97 -31.70 1.49
N TYR A 14 -15.40 -32.87 1.18
CA TYR A 14 -14.06 -33.25 1.63
C TYR A 14 -12.98 -32.29 1.11
N GLU A 15 -13.02 -31.95 -0.17
CA GLU A 15 -12.07 -31.02 -0.79
C GLU A 15 -12.20 -29.61 -0.21
N GLY A 16 -13.42 -29.13 0.05
CA GLY A 16 -13.67 -27.88 0.75
C GLY A 16 -13.22 -27.88 2.21
N SER A 17 -13.24 -29.03 2.88
CA SER A 17 -12.74 -29.18 4.25
C SER A 17 -11.22 -29.26 4.37
N LEU A 18 -10.53 -29.68 3.30
CA LEU A 18 -9.06 -29.69 3.23
C LEU A 18 -8.47 -28.30 2.94
N MET A 19 -9.22 -27.43 2.26
CA MET A 19 -8.73 -26.10 1.90
C MET A 19 -8.76 -25.18 3.13
N PRO A 20 -7.63 -24.53 3.48
CA PRO A 20 -7.63 -23.52 4.54
C PRO A 20 -8.63 -22.41 4.22
N SER A 21 -9.32 -21.93 5.24
CA SER A 21 -10.24 -20.81 5.08
C SER A 21 -9.52 -19.61 4.44
N PRO A 22 -10.20 -18.73 3.68
CA PRO A 22 -9.55 -17.56 3.09
C PRO A 22 -8.79 -16.71 4.11
N ALA A 23 -9.32 -16.60 5.34
CA ALA A 23 -8.65 -15.92 6.45
C ALA A 23 -7.36 -16.63 6.89
N THR A 24 -7.39 -17.96 6.98
CA THR A 24 -6.21 -18.79 7.27
C THR A 24 -5.17 -18.65 6.16
N THR A 25 -5.57 -18.69 4.89
CA THR A 25 -4.69 -18.50 3.74
C THR A 25 -4.03 -17.13 3.75
N LEU A 26 -4.81 -16.06 3.98
CA LEU A 26 -4.28 -14.69 4.09
C LEU A 26 -3.28 -14.58 5.24
N PHE A 27 -3.65 -15.09 6.41
CA PHE A 27 -2.79 -15.08 7.58
C PHE A 27 -1.45 -15.80 7.32
N LEU A 28 -1.50 -16.98 6.71
CA LEU A 28 -0.31 -17.76 6.40
C LEU A 28 0.58 -17.05 5.37
N VAL A 29 0.01 -16.56 4.27
CA VAL A 29 0.77 -15.88 3.21
C VAL A 29 1.43 -14.60 3.76
N THR A 30 0.68 -13.79 4.50
CA THR A 30 1.23 -12.57 5.12
C THR A 30 2.29 -12.90 6.15
N SER A 31 2.07 -13.90 7.02
CA SER A 31 3.04 -14.31 8.03
C SER A 31 4.33 -14.83 7.40
N VAL A 32 4.24 -15.69 6.39
CA VAL A 32 5.40 -16.20 5.67
C VAL A 32 6.16 -15.07 4.97
N GLY A 33 5.46 -14.14 4.32
CA GLY A 33 6.10 -12.98 3.68
C GLY A 33 6.84 -12.09 4.67
N LEU A 34 6.21 -11.78 5.82
CA LEU A 34 6.84 -11.00 6.89
C LEU A 34 8.03 -11.73 7.53
N LEU A 35 7.90 -13.03 7.80
CA LEU A 35 8.99 -13.84 8.35
C LEU A 35 10.16 -13.96 7.38
N ALA A 36 9.90 -14.15 6.09
CA ALA A 36 10.93 -14.16 5.06
C ALA A 36 11.66 -12.81 4.98
N GLY A 37 10.92 -11.69 4.95
CA GLY A 37 11.50 -10.35 4.97
C GLY A 37 12.34 -10.09 6.23
N ALA A 38 11.82 -10.46 7.40
CA ALA A 38 12.53 -10.33 8.66
C ALA A 38 13.81 -11.19 8.69
N LEU A 39 13.74 -12.42 8.17
CA LEU A 39 14.90 -13.30 8.07
C LEU A 39 15.97 -12.72 7.15
N VAL A 40 15.59 -12.16 6.00
CA VAL A 40 16.52 -11.48 5.08
C VAL A 40 17.23 -10.31 5.79
N VAL A 41 16.48 -9.45 6.49
CA VAL A 41 17.05 -8.35 7.26
C VAL A 41 17.99 -8.86 8.36
N LEU A 42 17.60 -9.91 9.09
CA LEU A 42 18.41 -10.51 10.15
C LEU A 42 19.71 -11.10 9.59
N LEU A 43 19.64 -11.82 8.46
CA LEU A 43 20.81 -12.36 7.78
C LEU A 43 21.73 -11.23 7.30
N ALA A 44 21.20 -10.16 6.72
CA ALA A 44 22.01 -8.99 6.34
C ALA A 44 22.72 -8.37 7.55
N LEU A 45 22.04 -8.23 8.68
CA LEU A 45 22.62 -7.68 9.92
C LEU A 45 23.70 -8.57 10.56
N ILE A 46 23.69 -9.88 10.29
CA ILE A 46 24.70 -10.84 10.79
C ILE A 46 25.85 -10.98 9.80
N LEU A 47 25.55 -11.17 8.52
CA LEU A 47 26.52 -11.52 7.48
C LEU A 47 27.22 -10.30 6.87
N GLU A 48 26.54 -9.16 6.72
CA GLU A 48 27.07 -7.97 6.03
C GLU A 48 27.75 -6.96 6.97
N ARG A 49 28.20 -7.40 8.15
CA ARG A 49 28.96 -6.53 9.07
C ARG A 49 30.37 -6.28 8.53
N GLY A 50 30.48 -5.37 7.57
CA GLY A 50 31.76 -4.83 7.12
C GLY A 50 32.51 -4.07 8.23
N PRO A 51 33.82 -3.85 8.10
CA PRO A 51 34.63 -3.17 9.11
C PRO A 51 34.08 -1.79 9.47
N GLU A 52 34.13 -1.43 10.75
CA GLU A 52 33.76 -0.09 11.22
C GLU A 52 34.88 0.90 10.86
N GLY A 53 34.61 1.75 9.86
CA GLY A 53 35.55 2.78 9.39
C GLY A 53 35.17 4.18 9.88
N ARG A 54 36.15 5.08 9.95
CA ARG A 54 35.97 6.49 10.40
C ARG A 54 34.82 7.22 9.70
N PHE A 55 34.55 6.87 8.44
CA PHE A 55 33.52 7.52 7.61
C PHE A 55 32.26 6.67 7.40
N LYS A 56 32.21 5.44 7.90
CA LYS A 56 31.10 4.50 7.64
C LYS A 56 29.75 5.00 8.16
N ARG A 57 29.77 5.78 9.25
CA ARG A 57 28.59 6.32 9.92
C ARG A 57 28.38 7.82 9.66
N VAL A 58 29.23 8.41 8.84
CA VAL A 58 29.18 9.82 8.50
C VAL A 58 28.28 9.97 7.27
N ARG A 59 27.52 11.06 7.19
CA ARG A 59 26.65 11.31 6.03
C ARG A 59 27.50 11.33 4.76
N TYR A 60 27.04 10.62 3.73
CA TYR A 60 27.65 10.71 2.42
C TYR A 60 27.37 12.09 1.82
N GLU A 61 28.44 12.84 1.56
CA GLU A 61 28.42 14.19 1.00
C GLU A 61 29.25 14.22 -0.30
N ALA A 62 29.26 15.35 -1.01
CA ALA A 62 30.03 15.55 -2.25
C ALA A 62 31.56 15.65 -2.03
N GLY A 63 32.15 14.76 -1.23
CA GLY A 63 33.59 14.62 -1.03
C GLY A 63 34.19 15.36 0.17
N ASN A 64 33.45 16.30 0.77
CA ASN A 64 33.87 16.98 2.01
C ASN A 64 33.17 16.39 3.24
N PRO A 65 33.80 16.38 4.43
CA PRO A 65 33.12 16.02 5.66
C PRO A 65 31.87 16.89 5.86
N PRO A 66 30.74 16.32 6.29
CA PRO A 66 29.52 17.08 6.54
C PRO A 66 29.81 18.16 7.58
N SER A 67 29.43 19.40 7.27
CA SER A 67 29.63 20.54 8.14
C SER A 67 28.40 21.45 8.10
N GLY A 68 28.06 22.02 9.26
CA GLY A 68 26.88 22.88 9.43
C GLY A 68 25.59 22.13 9.73
N GLU A 69 24.53 22.90 9.99
CA GLU A 69 23.19 22.38 10.20
C GLU A 69 22.54 22.00 8.86
N ALA A 70 21.89 20.84 8.82
CA ALA A 70 21.11 20.43 7.68
C ALA A 70 19.90 21.37 7.53
N LYS A 71 19.95 22.28 6.56
CA LYS A 71 18.80 23.07 6.16
C LYS A 71 17.75 22.13 5.58
N THR A 72 16.78 21.74 6.40
CA THR A 72 15.66 20.90 5.97
C THR A 72 14.59 21.83 5.41
N ARG A 73 14.65 22.13 4.11
CA ARG A 73 13.50 22.74 3.43
C ARG A 73 12.48 21.62 3.22
N LEU A 74 11.29 21.75 3.81
CA LEU A 74 10.20 20.81 3.58
C LEU A 74 9.86 20.86 2.07
N PRO A 75 10.01 19.77 1.31
CA PRO A 75 9.69 19.79 -0.11
C PRO A 75 8.17 19.78 -0.26
N PHE A 76 7.54 20.95 -0.20
CA PHE A 76 6.13 21.14 -0.55
C PHE A 76 5.83 20.76 -2.01
N GLN A 77 6.87 20.53 -2.81
CA GLN A 77 6.82 20.00 -4.18
C GLN A 77 5.94 18.75 -4.32
N TYR A 78 5.91 17.87 -3.31
CA TYR A 78 5.11 16.64 -3.36
C TYR A 78 3.72 16.77 -2.73
N TYR A 79 3.38 17.92 -2.16
CA TYR A 79 2.16 18.08 -1.38
C TYR A 79 0.90 17.96 -2.24
N GLY A 80 0.92 18.52 -3.47
CA GLY A 80 -0.17 18.36 -4.43
C GLY A 80 -0.44 16.89 -4.79
N TYR A 81 0.63 16.11 -4.98
CA TYR A 81 0.52 14.67 -5.27
C TYR A 81 0.01 13.86 -4.09
N VAL A 82 0.35 14.24 -2.85
CA VAL A 82 -0.20 13.60 -1.64
C VAL A 82 -1.70 13.87 -1.53
N ILE A 83 -2.15 15.11 -1.79
CA ILE A 83 -3.57 15.45 -1.82
C ILE A 83 -4.29 14.67 -2.91
N LEU A 84 -3.70 14.57 -4.11
CA LEU A 84 -4.25 13.78 -5.21
C LEU A 84 -4.41 12.31 -4.83
N TYR A 85 -3.37 11.70 -4.29
CA TYR A 85 -3.39 10.30 -3.86
C TYR A 85 -4.50 10.06 -2.81
N LEU A 86 -4.53 10.87 -1.75
CA LEU A 86 -5.50 10.75 -0.66
C LEU A 86 -6.93 11.05 -1.10
N GLY A 87 -7.14 11.96 -2.05
CA GLY A 87 -8.45 12.27 -2.61
C GLY A 87 -8.93 11.19 -3.58
N PHE A 88 -8.02 10.60 -4.35
CA PHE A 88 -8.35 9.66 -5.42
C PHE A 88 -8.50 8.21 -4.95
N GLU A 89 -7.67 7.75 -4.02
CA GLU A 89 -7.73 6.38 -3.46
C GLU A 89 -9.15 5.98 -3.01
N PRO A 90 -9.85 6.73 -2.14
CA PRO A 90 -11.20 6.37 -1.71
C PRO A 90 -12.20 6.31 -2.87
N LEU A 91 -12.02 7.10 -3.94
CA LEU A 91 -12.86 7.00 -5.15
C LEU A 91 -12.71 5.62 -5.79
N VAL A 92 -11.46 5.18 -5.99
CA VAL A 92 -11.15 3.89 -6.60
C VAL A 92 -11.68 2.75 -5.75
N VAL A 93 -11.50 2.80 -4.43
CA VAL A 93 -11.99 1.77 -3.50
C VAL A 93 -13.51 1.69 -3.55
N LEU A 94 -14.22 2.81 -3.50
CA LEU A 94 -15.69 2.81 -3.54
C LEU A 94 -16.23 2.33 -4.88
N LEU A 95 -15.61 2.74 -5.99
CA LEU A 95 -15.99 2.26 -7.33
C LEU A 95 -15.70 0.77 -7.50
N TYR A 96 -14.62 0.26 -6.91
CA TYR A 96 -14.29 -1.16 -6.90
C TYR A 96 -15.30 -1.97 -6.09
N LEU A 97 -15.75 -1.46 -4.94
CA LEU A 97 -16.71 -2.14 -4.06
C LEU A 97 -18.15 -2.08 -4.58
N LEU A 98 -18.50 -1.06 -5.37
CA LEU A 98 -19.88 -0.81 -5.79
C LEU A 98 -20.55 -2.01 -6.51
N PRO A 99 -19.91 -2.75 -7.43
CA PRO A 99 -20.50 -3.93 -8.06
C PRO A 99 -20.81 -5.08 -7.11
N PHE A 100 -20.12 -5.14 -5.96
CA PHE A 100 -20.35 -6.14 -4.93
C PHE A 100 -21.51 -5.77 -3.99
N SER A 101 -22.04 -4.54 -4.09
CA SER A 101 -23.26 -4.14 -3.39
C SER A 101 -24.50 -4.64 -4.13
N SER A 102 -25.34 -5.41 -3.46
CA SER A 102 -26.65 -5.82 -4.00
C SER A 102 -27.73 -4.75 -3.83
N SER A 103 -27.44 -3.69 -3.06
CA SER A 103 -28.43 -2.66 -2.72
C SER A 103 -28.33 -1.47 -3.65
N LYS A 104 -29.40 -1.17 -4.39
CA LYS A 104 -29.50 0.10 -5.16
C LYS A 104 -29.37 1.33 -4.25
N ALA A 105 -29.64 1.19 -2.95
CA ALA A 105 -29.47 2.27 -1.98
C ALA A 105 -28.01 2.64 -1.75
N SER A 106 -27.02 1.82 -2.14
CA SER A 106 -25.59 2.17 -2.03
C SER A 106 -25.14 3.19 -3.07
N LEU A 107 -25.91 3.43 -4.13
CA LEU A 107 -25.55 4.39 -5.17
C LEU A 107 -25.54 5.83 -4.65
N ILE A 108 -26.51 6.18 -3.80
CA ILE A 108 -26.63 7.53 -3.23
C ILE A 108 -25.42 7.88 -2.36
N PRO A 109 -25.06 7.12 -1.30
CA PRO A 109 -23.91 7.46 -0.47
C PRO A 109 -22.59 7.41 -1.24
N VAL A 110 -22.42 6.45 -2.18
CA VAL A 110 -21.23 6.43 -3.04
C VAL A 110 -21.16 7.69 -3.88
N ALA A 111 -22.24 8.07 -4.58
CA ALA A 111 -22.28 9.29 -5.37
C ALA A 111 -22.04 10.55 -4.51
N SER A 112 -22.56 10.61 -3.29
CA SER A 112 -22.31 11.72 -2.35
C SER A 112 -20.84 11.82 -1.97
N VAL A 113 -20.17 10.71 -1.67
CA VAL A 113 -18.74 10.70 -1.34
C VAL A 113 -17.89 11.05 -2.56
N LEU A 114 -18.22 10.52 -3.75
CA LEU A 114 -17.54 10.91 -4.99
C LEU A 114 -17.68 12.42 -5.22
N ALA A 115 -18.88 12.98 -5.08
CA ALA A 115 -19.14 14.40 -5.26
C ALA A 115 -18.37 15.29 -4.25
N LEU A 116 -18.20 14.82 -3.01
CA LEU A 116 -17.42 15.52 -1.98
C LEU A 116 -15.92 15.52 -2.27
N LEU A 117 -15.40 14.42 -2.81
CA LEU A 117 -13.97 14.21 -3.02
C LEU A 117 -13.46 14.73 -4.37
N LEU A 118 -14.33 14.83 -5.39
CA LEU A 118 -13.97 15.39 -6.69
C LEU A 118 -13.36 16.81 -6.61
N PRO A 119 -13.92 17.76 -5.81
CA PRO A 119 -13.29 19.06 -5.58
C PRO A 119 -11.89 18.97 -4.97
N VAL A 120 -11.67 18.01 -4.06
CA VAL A 120 -10.36 17.79 -3.41
C VAL A 120 -9.34 17.29 -4.44
N VAL A 121 -9.74 16.35 -5.29
CA VAL A 121 -8.89 15.87 -6.39
C VAL A 121 -8.60 16.99 -7.39
N ALA A 122 -9.60 17.76 -7.79
CA ALA A 122 -9.44 18.91 -8.70
C ALA A 122 -8.47 19.95 -8.10
N TRP A 123 -8.59 20.22 -6.80
CA TRP A 123 -7.66 21.09 -6.08
C TRP A 123 -6.23 20.51 -6.05
N GLY A 124 -6.11 19.19 -5.81
CA GLY A 124 -4.83 18.48 -5.88
C GLY A 124 -4.15 18.60 -7.24
N VAL A 125 -4.90 18.51 -8.35
CA VAL A 125 -4.36 18.72 -9.71
C VAL A 125 -3.87 20.15 -9.85
N ALA A 126 -4.73 21.13 -9.53
CA ALA A 126 -4.39 22.54 -9.65
C ALA A 126 -3.17 22.94 -8.81
N MET A 127 -2.95 22.31 -7.65
CA MET A 127 -1.78 22.52 -6.82
C MET A 127 -0.52 21.84 -7.39
N SER A 128 -0.69 20.67 -8.00
CA SER A 128 0.41 19.92 -8.61
C SER A 128 0.97 20.61 -9.86
N ASP A 129 0.15 21.40 -10.57
CA ASP A 129 0.59 22.14 -11.76
C ASP A 129 1.38 23.43 -11.44
N LYS A 130 1.41 23.88 -10.19
CA LYS A 130 2.11 25.12 -9.78
C LYS A 130 3.60 24.90 -9.59
N ILE A 131 4.32 24.71 -10.69
CA ILE A 131 5.79 24.53 -10.73
C ILE A 131 6.54 25.72 -10.10
N GLU A 132 5.91 26.90 -10.04
CA GLU A 132 6.44 28.09 -9.37
C GLU A 132 6.71 27.84 -7.88
N ASP A 133 5.85 27.08 -7.20
CA ASP A 133 6.01 26.66 -5.80
C ASP A 133 7.15 25.64 -5.62
N TRP A 134 7.74 25.18 -6.73
CA TRP A 134 8.73 24.11 -6.76
C TRP A 134 10.14 24.63 -6.93
N ARG A 135 10.31 25.91 -7.27
CA ARG A 135 11.62 26.54 -7.47
C ARG A 135 12.18 26.93 -6.09
N ILE A 136 13.34 26.34 -5.75
CA ILE A 136 14.06 26.52 -4.48
C ILE A 136 15.01 27.72 -4.57
#